data_AF-A0A450V9C1-F1
#
_entry.id   AF-A0A450V9C1-F1
#
_cell.length_a   1.000
_cell.length_b   1.000
_cell.length_c   1.000
_cell.angle_alpha   90.00
_cell.angle_beta   90.00
_cell.angle_gamma   90.00
#
_symmetry.space_group_name_H-M   'P 1'
#
loop_
_entity.id
_entity.type
_entity.pdbx_description
1 polymer ?
#
loop_
_entity_poly.entity_id
_entity_poly.type
_entity_poly.pdbx_seq_one_letter_code
_entity_poly.pdbx_strand_id
1 'polypeptide(L)'
;MFENDTFEKWLDSQSQEIVEKLGRGEQLRTEEMMVLVLEAQSNHFYHLDRDLRNEMKTLREDMNTLREDMNKRFESVDKRFEDVMRRLDRFMFWSLGITIAAAAFVVTYLK
;
A
#
# COMPACT_ATOMS: atom_id res chain seq x y z
N MET A 1 -24.82 1.62 18.24
CA MET A 1 -24.26 2.73 17.45
C MET A 1 -25.45 3.62 17.15
N PHE A 2 -25.52 4.83 17.70
CA PHE A 2 -26.59 5.77 17.34
C PHE A 2 -26.58 5.91 15.81
N GLU A 3 -27.75 5.89 15.16
CA GLU A 3 -27.83 6.06 13.72
C GLU A 3 -27.21 7.41 13.36
N ASN A 4 -26.06 7.37 12.67
CA ASN A 4 -25.21 8.53 12.38
C ASN A 4 -26.01 9.67 11.72
N ASP A 5 -26.96 9.29 10.87
CA ASP A 5 -27.92 10.18 10.19
C ASP A 5 -28.82 10.99 11.13
N THR A 6 -29.22 10.42 12.28
CA THR A 6 -30.21 11.05 13.17
C THR A 6 -29.57 12.14 14.01
N PHE A 7 -28.33 11.92 14.45
CA PHE A 7 -27.56 12.92 15.21
C PHE A 7 -27.07 14.06 14.32
N GLU A 8 -26.57 13.74 13.11
CA GLU A 8 -26.13 14.75 12.14
C GLU A 8 -27.29 15.67 11.72
N LYS A 9 -28.46 15.10 11.35
CA LYS A 9 -29.64 15.90 11.01
C LYS A 9 -30.13 16.78 12.16
N TRP A 10 -30.04 16.27 13.39
CA TRP A 10 -30.38 17.04 14.58
C TRP A 10 -29.40 18.19 14.83
N LEU A 11 -28.08 17.93 14.72
CA LEU A 11 -27.03 18.94 14.85
C LEU A 11 -27.18 20.06 13.81
N ASP A 12 -27.39 19.69 12.54
CA ASP A 12 -27.62 20.65 11.46
C ASP A 12 -28.85 21.51 11.74
N SER A 13 -29.96 20.89 12.13
CA SER A 13 -31.20 21.61 12.47
C SER A 13 -30.98 22.60 13.61
N GLN A 14 -30.28 22.19 14.67
CA GLN A 14 -30.02 23.06 15.82
C GLN A 14 -29.02 24.17 15.48
N SER A 15 -28.00 23.88 14.68
CA SER A 15 -27.07 24.91 14.22
C SER A 15 -27.78 25.99 13.41
N GLN A 16 -28.65 25.61 12.46
CA GLN A 16 -29.41 26.57 11.66
C GLN A 16 -30.26 27.50 12.53
N GLU A 17 -30.96 26.97 13.54
CA GLU A 17 -31.73 27.76 14.50
C GLU A 17 -30.85 28.74 15.30
N ILE A 18 -29.65 28.32 15.67
CA ILE A 18 -28.67 29.12 16.42
C ILE A 18 -28.08 30.23 15.55
N VAL A 19 -27.73 29.92 14.29
CA VAL A 19 -27.23 30.88 13.31
C VAL A 19 -28.30 31.92 12.98
N GLU A 20 -29.56 31.51 12.87
CA GLU A 20 -30.68 32.43 12.63
C GLU A 20 -30.88 33.38 13.83
N LYS A 21 -30.84 32.85 15.07
CA LYS A 21 -30.84 33.67 16.30
C LYS A 21 -29.70 34.69 16.33
N LEU A 22 -28.49 34.25 15.98
CA LEU A 22 -27.33 35.13 15.90
C LEU A 22 -27.55 36.25 14.88
N GLY A 23 -28.15 35.92 13.72
CA GLY A 23 -28.54 36.88 12.69
C GLY A 23 -29.59 37.91 13.14
N ARG A 24 -30.42 37.56 14.12
CA ARG A 24 -31.38 38.48 14.78
C ARG A 24 -30.74 39.36 15.87
N GLY A 25 -29.46 39.18 16.18
CA GLY A 25 -28.73 39.96 17.20
C GLY A 25 -28.96 39.47 18.64
N GLU A 26 -29.50 38.27 18.82
CA GLU A 26 -29.69 37.66 20.14
C GLU A 26 -28.36 37.11 20.69
N GLN A 27 -28.14 37.19 22.00
CA GLN A 27 -26.97 36.59 22.63
C GLN A 27 -27.11 35.06 22.70
N LEU A 28 -26.06 34.36 22.27
CA LEU A 28 -25.98 32.90 22.37
C LEU A 28 -25.66 32.45 23.79
N ARG A 29 -26.36 31.42 24.24
CA ARG A 29 -26.01 30.70 25.46
C ARG A 29 -24.77 29.83 25.23
N THR A 30 -24.10 29.47 26.32
CA THR A 30 -22.94 28.56 26.30
C THR A 30 -23.25 27.24 25.61
N GLU A 31 -24.47 26.72 25.80
CA GLU A 31 -24.95 25.48 25.16
C GLU A 31 -25.06 25.63 23.63
N GLU A 32 -25.57 26.77 23.15
CA GLU A 32 -25.72 27.06 21.72
C GLU A 32 -24.35 27.21 21.05
N MET A 33 -23.39 27.85 21.74
CA MET A 33 -22.00 27.88 21.27
C MET A 33 -21.36 26.48 21.23
N MET A 34 -21.65 25.64 22.23
CA MET A 34 -21.16 24.26 22.26
C MET A 34 -21.70 23.45 21.08
N VAL A 35 -22.97 23.64 20.68
CA VAL A 35 -23.56 23.00 19.49
C VAL A 35 -22.83 23.42 18.21
N LEU A 36 -22.53 24.71 18.02
CA LEU A 36 -21.76 25.19 16.86
C LEU A 36 -20.35 24.60 16.81
N VAL A 37 -19.69 24.47 17.96
CA VAL A 37 -18.37 23.82 18.05
C VAL A 37 -18.46 22.34 17.69
N LEU A 38 -19.49 21.64 18.18
CA LEU A 38 -19.71 20.22 17.87
C LEU A 38 -20.00 20.00 16.38
N GLU A 39 -20.79 20.86 15.75
CA GLU A 39 -21.03 20.82 14.30
C GLU A 39 -19.73 21.04 13.52
N ALA A 40 -18.95 22.06 13.87
CA ALA A 40 -17.68 22.34 13.22
C ALA A 40 -16.69 21.16 13.36
N GLN A 41 -16.62 20.54 14.55
CA GLN A 41 -15.78 19.37 14.80
C GLN A 41 -16.29 18.12 14.06
N SER A 42 -17.60 17.91 14.02
CA SER A 42 -18.23 16.78 13.32
C SER A 42 -17.96 16.85 11.82
N ASN A 43 -18.11 18.04 11.23
CA ASN A 43 -17.80 18.30 9.82
C ASN A 43 -16.31 18.06 9.52
N HIS A 44 -15.41 18.61 10.34
CA HIS A 44 -13.96 18.38 10.18
C HIS A 44 -13.58 16.89 10.31
N PHE A 45 -14.19 16.15 11.23
CA PHE A 45 -13.96 14.72 11.39
C PHE A 45 -14.45 13.91 10.17
N TYR A 46 -15.59 14.29 9.59
CA TYR A 46 -16.11 13.65 8.37
C TYR A 46 -15.14 13.80 7.19
N HIS A 47 -14.61 15.01 6.98
CA HIS A 47 -13.60 15.25 5.96
C HIS A 47 -12.31 14.46 6.22
N LEU A 48 -11.83 14.45 7.48
CA LEU A 48 -10.63 13.70 7.85
C LEU A 48 -10.78 12.19 7.61
N ASP A 49 -11.90 11.58 8.01
CA ASP A 49 -12.14 10.15 7.77
C ASP A 49 -12.19 9.84 6.27
N ARG A 50 -12.83 10.70 5.47
CA ARG A 50 -12.88 10.56 4.02
C ARG A 50 -11.50 10.64 3.38
N ASP A 51 -10.69 11.61 3.79
CA ASP A 51 -9.33 11.80 3.26
C ASP A 51 -8.43 10.63 3.65
N LEU A 52 -8.48 10.18 4.90
CA LEU A 52 -7.76 9.00 5.36
C LEU A 52 -8.15 7.73 4.60
N ARG A 53 -9.45 7.54 4.31
CA ARG A 53 -9.90 6.39 3.49
C ARG A 53 -9.35 6.47 2.07
N ASN A 54 -9.31 7.66 1.47
CA ASN A 54 -8.76 7.86 0.14
C ASN A 54 -7.26 7.60 0.11
N GLU A 55 -6.51 8.16 1.07
CA GLU A 55 -5.07 7.92 1.19
C GLU A 55 -4.75 6.44 1.39
N MET A 56 -5.49 5.75 2.25
CA MET A 56 -5.34 4.30 2.46
C MET A 56 -5.61 3.51 1.18
N LYS A 57 -6.58 3.94 0.37
CA LYS A 57 -6.85 3.32 -0.92
C LYS A 57 -5.70 3.53 -1.89
N THR A 58 -5.18 4.76 -2.00
CA THR A 58 -4.02 5.08 -2.84
C THR A 58 -2.78 4.30 -2.40
N LEU A 59 -2.49 4.27 -1.10
CA LEU A 59 -1.40 3.46 -0.54
C LEU A 59 -1.53 1.98 -0.92
N ARG A 60 -2.75 1.42 -0.85
CA ARG A 60 -3.01 0.03 -1.24
C ARG A 60 -2.78 -0.21 -2.73
N GLU A 61 -3.19 0.74 -3.58
CA GLU A 61 -2.94 0.69 -5.02
C GLU A 61 -1.45 0.75 -5.32
N ASP A 62 -0.71 1.69 -4.71
CA ASP A 62 0.74 1.82 -4.85
C ASP A 62 1.48 0.55 -4.39
N MET A 63 1.07 -0.04 -3.25
CA MET A 63 1.64 -1.30 -2.77
C MET A 63 1.40 -2.46 -3.75
N ASN A 64 0.22 -2.51 -4.40
CA ASN A 64 -0.06 -3.53 -5.41
C ASN A 64 0.84 -3.34 -6.64
N THR A 65 0.98 -2.10 -7.13
CA THR A 65 1.87 -1.80 -8.26
C THR A 65 3.33 -2.13 -7.96
N LEU A 66 3.81 -1.79 -6.75
CA LEU A 66 5.16 -2.13 -6.31
C LEU A 66 5.36 -3.65 -6.27
N ARG A 67 4.37 -4.40 -5.77
CA ARG A 67 4.41 -5.86 -5.72
C ARG A 67 4.46 -6.48 -7.11
N GLU A 68 3.71 -5.95 -8.07
CA GLU A 68 3.75 -6.40 -9.46
C GLU A 68 5.10 -6.12 -10.13
N ASP A 69 5.68 -4.93 -9.93
CA ASP A 69 7.03 -4.61 -10.45
C ASP A 69 8.09 -5.52 -9.83
N MET A 70 8.02 -5.74 -8.51
CA MET A 70 8.90 -6.70 -7.83
C MET A 70 8.78 -8.10 -8.42
N ASN A 71 7.56 -8.61 -8.63
CA ASN A 71 7.36 -9.93 -9.23
C ASN A 71 8.00 -10.02 -10.62
N LYS A 72 7.82 -9.02 -11.49
CA LYS A 72 8.44 -8.99 -12.83
C LYS A 72 9.97 -9.01 -12.75
N ARG A 73 10.55 -8.25 -11.80
CA ARG A 73 12.00 -8.25 -11.58
C ARG A 73 12.49 -9.59 -11.06
N PHE A 74 11.77 -10.23 -10.14
CA PHE A 74 12.10 -11.56 -9.66
C PHE A 74 12.08 -12.60 -10.78
N GLU A 75 11.04 -12.61 -11.62
CA GLU A 75 10.98 -13.49 -12.80
C GLU A 75 12.16 -13.26 -13.77
N SER A 76 12.55 -11.99 -13.97
CA SER A 76 13.72 -11.67 -14.80
C SER A 76 15.02 -12.19 -14.18
N VAL A 77 15.16 -12.10 -12.85
CA VAL A 77 16.30 -12.63 -12.10
C VAL A 77 16.35 -14.15 -12.18
N ASP A 78 15.22 -14.84 -11.99
CA ASP A 78 15.12 -16.30 -12.12
C ASP A 78 15.59 -16.79 -13.49
N LYS A 79 15.14 -16.14 -14.57
CA LYS A 79 15.61 -16.46 -15.94
C LYS A 79 17.13 -16.33 -16.10
N ARG A 80 17.70 -15.27 -15.53
CA ARG A 80 19.17 -15.06 -15.57
C ARG A 80 19.90 -16.12 -14.75
N PHE A 81 19.34 -16.54 -13.62
CA PHE A 81 19.89 -17.64 -12.83
C PHE A 81 19.82 -18.97 -13.58
N GLU A 82 18.72 -19.28 -14.25
CA GLU A 82 18.60 -20.47 -15.11
C GLU A 82 19.68 -20.49 -16.21
N ASP A 83 19.90 -19.35 -16.88
CA ASP A 83 20.94 -19.24 -17.90
C ASP A 83 22.35 -19.43 -17.34
N VAL A 84 22.60 -18.93 -16.11
CA VAL A 84 23.87 -19.17 -15.40
C VAL A 84 24.01 -20.66 -15.06
N MET A 85 22.98 -21.30 -14.52
CA MET A 85 23.00 -22.73 -14.21
C MET A 85 23.29 -23.57 -15.45
N ARG A 86 22.66 -23.28 -16.59
CA ARG A 86 22.94 -23.98 -17.86
C ARG A 86 24.38 -23.84 -18.33
N ARG A 87 25.00 -22.67 -18.09
CA ARG A 87 26.43 -22.45 -18.41
C ARG A 87 27.34 -23.24 -17.47
N LEU A 88 27.00 -23.28 -16.18
CA LEU A 88 27.73 -24.06 -15.18
C LEU A 88 27.64 -25.56 -15.46
N ASP A 89 26.45 -26.09 -15.80
CA ASP A 89 26.27 -27.49 -16.18
C ASP A 89 27.12 -27.86 -17.40
N ARG A 90 27.08 -27.02 -18.43
CA ARG A 90 27.91 -27.19 -19.62
C ARG A 90 29.40 -27.18 -19.26
N PHE A 91 29.83 -26.22 -18.45
CA PHE A 91 31.21 -26.12 -17.99
C PHE A 91 31.64 -27.38 -17.24
N MET A 92 30.81 -27.86 -16.30
CA MET A 92 31.06 -29.09 -15.53
C MET A 92 31.18 -30.31 -16.44
N PHE A 93 30.30 -30.46 -17.42
CA PHE A 93 30.34 -31.56 -18.39
C PHE A 93 31.65 -31.57 -19.19
N TRP A 94 32.05 -30.42 -19.73
CA TRP A 94 33.30 -30.31 -20.49
C TRP A 94 34.54 -30.51 -19.60
N SER A 95 34.55 -29.97 -18.38
CA SER A 95 35.68 -30.13 -17.47
C SER A 95 35.89 -31.59 -17.06
N LEU A 96 34.80 -32.34 -16.82
CA LEU A 96 34.87 -33.78 -16.54
C LEU A 96 35.40 -34.56 -17.74
N GLY A 97 34.91 -34.26 -18.95
CA GLY A 97 35.38 -34.89 -20.18
C GLY A 97 36.88 -34.68 -20.42
N ILE A 98 37.36 -33.45 -20.26
CA ILE A 98 38.80 -33.12 -20.40
C ILE A 98 39.64 -33.85 -19.34
N THR A 99 39.16 -33.90 -18.09
CA THR A 99 39.87 -34.59 -17.00
C THR A 99 39.99 -36.09 -17.27
N ILE A 100 38.91 -36.74 -17.73
CA ILE A 100 38.92 -38.17 -18.09
C ILE A 100 39.84 -38.42 -19.28
N ALA A 101 39.78 -37.58 -20.32
CA ALA A 101 40.63 -37.71 -21.50
C ALA A 101 42.12 -37.57 -21.15
N ALA A 102 42.47 -36.61 -20.30
CA ALA A 102 43.84 -36.42 -19.81
C ALA A 102 44.32 -37.65 -19.01
N ALA A 103 43.49 -38.18 -18.10
CA ALA A 103 43.81 -39.38 -17.34
C ALA A 103 44.02 -40.61 -18.25
N ALA A 104 43.15 -40.82 -19.24
CA ALA A 104 43.28 -41.91 -20.21
C ALA A 104 44.56 -41.78 -21.04
N PHE A 105 44.87 -40.58 -21.54
CA PHE A 105 46.09 -40.30 -22.31
C PHE A 105 47.36 -40.62 -21.52
N VAL A 106 47.41 -40.22 -20.24
CA VAL A 106 48.54 -40.55 -19.36
C VAL A 106 48.68 -42.06 -19.23
N VAL A 107 47.60 -42.81 -19.02
CA VAL A 107 47.63 -44.27 -18.86
C VAL A 107 48.08 -44.98 -20.15
N THR A 108 47.70 -44.52 -21.34
CA THR A 108 48.13 -45.14 -22.61
C THR A 108 49.57 -44.80 -23.01
N TYR A 109 50.12 -43.65 -22.60
CA TYR A 109 51.49 -43.25 -22.97
C TYR A 109 52.55 -43.62 -21.92
N LEU A 110 52.18 -43.77 -20.65
CA LEU A 110 53.10 -44.23 -19.59
C LEU A 110 53.18 -45.76 -19.44
N LYS A 111 52.48 -46.51 -20.29
CA LYS A 111 52.41 -47.98 -20.27
C LYS A 111 52.86 -48.54 -21.61
#